data_AF-A0A554FXL4-F1
#
_entry.id   AF-A0A554FXL4-F1
#
_cell.length_a   1.000
_cell.length_b   1.000
_cell.length_c   1.000
_cell.angle_alpha   90.00
_cell.angle_beta   90.00
_cell.angle_gamma   90.00
#
_symmetry.space_group_name_H-M   'P 1'
#
loop_
_entity.id
_entity.type
_entity.pdbx_description
1 polymer ?
#
loop_
_entity_poly.entity_id
_entity_poly.type
_entity_poly.pdbx_seq_one_letter_code
_entity_poly.pdbx_strand_id
1 'polypeptide(L)'
;MRALSSALHALVAASLLSGCGPEQPSVPAVPSFEEVERVCAGVHCTAGYCTSAGGVATCRCGPVDEEAGSVCEVDEEGDFDDLPTPGPQMRSLPVGPESGWLHRGDTDRFTFAGEAGRTYRFTCIPEAFQWCDLAISPWFGAPYEPARVSYEGRATVLTLTLYTASLRTAELAAWPGGYSFDRGAYTFSLLEVEDPEGTLEQHAASVSTDGTPITGRIDFHGDTDAFAFTTLEQHVYRAHCTGPELVADIRAAGGWGTGQKLQRDEDGGRTAEVKLPAGSYLLWVGTAALSDTADYQCTLQDLGADDHGDDSAHATPLATFDTALTGVLGTRFDLDWFSFPAKAGHAYNLACDSAAPSGCGAASIRFPDRELGQPVVVSQDGLLRAYVYNTPRKEAGPHAPVPYTFKVVDLGADQGTGVADAVPASVGVPIPVYFASFTDRDYFRVDVEAGHVYRLAFAPQVSSGLFGAFRPAEPATNLMRAFSATQGLFKSDRSEPIVFQVGLDVVVNESPYVLRIDDLGPDDHGDTREAATTVPGPSLRADGVLDTWDDVDWFALELEPRAYAVRSLRANSNPPIFTLFEADGVTPVPDSGSGNVRPRVAGRHYLRVNPWLSGSNDRSPYRWELNPR
;
A
#
# COMPACT_ATOMS: atom_id res chain seq x y z
N MET A 1 -37.44 -14.65 62.57
CA MET A 1 -37.99 -13.72 63.58
C MET A 1 -39.05 -12.87 62.91
N ARG A 2 -40.23 -12.78 63.54
CA ARG A 2 -41.34 -11.83 63.29
C ARG A 2 -41.95 -11.89 61.87
N ALA A 3 -42.99 -12.67 61.61
CA ALA A 3 -44.32 -12.76 62.25
C ALA A 3 -45.18 -11.49 62.06
N LEU A 4 -46.43 -11.75 61.64
CA LEU A 4 -47.70 -11.12 62.02
C LEU A 4 -48.37 -10.31 60.91
N SER A 5 -49.69 -10.28 60.78
CA SER A 5 -50.78 -11.14 61.29
C SER A 5 -52.08 -10.53 60.77
N SER A 6 -53.02 -11.39 60.44
CA SER A 6 -54.46 -11.32 60.75
C SER A 6 -55.23 -10.00 60.63
N ALA A 7 -56.39 -10.10 59.97
CA ALA A 7 -57.72 -9.72 60.48
C ALA A 7 -58.72 -9.83 59.31
N LEU A 8 -60.00 -10.17 59.41
CA LEU A 8 -60.91 -10.66 60.45
C LEU A 8 -62.31 -10.70 59.77
N HIS A 9 -63.23 -11.54 60.27
CA HIS A 9 -64.69 -11.59 60.01
C HIS A 9 -65.18 -12.37 58.77
N ALA A 10 -65.87 -13.53 58.93
CA ALA A 10 -67.25 -13.75 59.44
C ALA A 10 -68.31 -13.27 58.43
N LEU A 11 -69.43 -13.94 58.11
CA LEU A 11 -70.19 -15.11 58.57
C LEU A 11 -71.28 -15.34 57.47
N VAL A 12 -71.81 -16.54 57.19
CA VAL A 12 -73.22 -16.97 57.39
C VAL A 12 -73.53 -18.04 56.31
N ALA A 13 -73.60 -19.32 56.67
CA ALA A 13 -74.79 -20.17 56.86
C ALA A 13 -75.39 -20.74 55.55
N ALA A 14 -75.23 -22.03 55.23
CA ALA A 14 -75.82 -23.24 55.83
C ALA A 14 -77.22 -23.56 55.30
N SER A 15 -77.39 -24.79 54.75
CA SER A 15 -78.44 -25.79 55.06
C SER A 15 -78.61 -26.75 53.86
N LEU A 16 -78.17 -28.00 53.98
CA LEU A 16 -78.97 -29.20 54.29
C LEU A 16 -79.43 -29.96 53.04
N LEU A 17 -78.86 -31.14 52.77
CA LEU A 17 -79.53 -32.44 52.97
C LEU A 17 -78.63 -33.63 52.62
N SER A 18 -78.77 -34.61 53.49
CA SER A 18 -78.14 -35.92 53.64
C SER A 18 -78.38 -36.94 52.51
N GLY A 19 -77.42 -37.85 52.32
CA GLY A 19 -77.64 -39.16 51.69
C GLY A 19 -76.34 -39.90 51.38
N CYS A 20 -75.95 -40.86 52.23
CA CYS A 20 -74.75 -41.69 52.10
C CYS A 20 -74.87 -42.79 51.03
N GLY A 21 -73.76 -43.08 50.34
CA GLY A 21 -73.50 -44.35 49.65
C GLY A 21 -72.03 -44.40 49.17
N PRO A 22 -71.25 -45.47 49.43
CA PRO A 22 -69.87 -45.56 48.95
C PRO A 22 -69.85 -46.19 47.56
N GLU A 23 -69.57 -45.41 46.52
CA GLU A 23 -69.22 -45.95 45.20
C GLU A 23 -67.71 -46.19 45.15
N GLN A 24 -67.34 -47.44 44.84
CA GLN A 24 -65.99 -47.75 44.38
C GLN A 24 -65.69 -46.92 43.11
N PRO A 25 -64.51 -46.29 42.98
CA PRO A 25 -64.15 -45.62 41.75
C PRO A 25 -64.03 -46.67 40.63
N SER A 26 -64.87 -46.55 39.61
CA SER A 26 -64.73 -47.29 38.36
C SER A 26 -63.36 -46.96 37.74
N VAL A 27 -62.58 -48.00 37.46
CA VAL A 27 -61.38 -47.86 36.62
C VAL A 27 -61.83 -47.33 35.26
N PRO A 28 -61.29 -46.21 34.75
CA PRO A 28 -61.66 -45.73 33.42
C PRO A 28 -61.35 -46.84 32.40
N ALA A 29 -62.38 -47.25 31.65
CA ALA A 29 -62.22 -48.25 30.60
C ALA A 29 -61.17 -47.78 29.61
N VAL A 30 -60.20 -48.63 29.30
CA VAL A 30 -59.25 -48.38 28.22
C VAL A 30 -60.07 -48.29 26.93
N PRO A 31 -59.99 -47.20 26.15
CA PRO A 31 -60.77 -47.06 24.93
C PRO A 31 -60.44 -48.19 23.95
N SER A 32 -61.45 -48.69 23.25
CA SER A 32 -61.24 -49.75 22.26
C SER A 32 -60.41 -49.23 21.08
N PHE A 33 -59.67 -50.12 20.41
CA PHE A 33 -58.86 -49.76 19.24
C PHE A 33 -59.70 -49.10 18.13
N GLU A 34 -60.89 -49.64 17.83
CA GLU A 34 -61.82 -49.05 16.85
C GLU A 34 -62.31 -47.65 17.25
N GLU A 35 -62.48 -47.40 18.55
CA GLU A 35 -62.88 -46.07 19.04
C GLU A 35 -61.75 -45.07 18.86
N VAL A 36 -60.52 -45.43 19.22
CA VAL A 36 -59.33 -44.59 19.03
C VAL A 36 -59.11 -44.31 17.55
N GLU A 37 -59.15 -45.32 16.68
CA GLU A 37 -58.99 -45.14 15.23
C GLU A 37 -60.04 -44.21 14.64
N ARG A 38 -61.29 -44.30 15.10
CA ARG A 38 -62.39 -43.43 14.63
C ARG A 38 -62.25 -41.99 15.11
N VAL A 39 -61.93 -41.75 16.38
CA VAL A 39 -61.86 -40.38 16.92
C VAL A 39 -60.56 -39.68 16.57
N CYS A 40 -59.47 -40.43 16.44
CA CYS A 40 -58.16 -39.89 16.07
C CYS A 40 -57.93 -39.80 14.56
N ALA A 41 -58.90 -40.20 13.74
CA ALA A 41 -58.82 -40.04 12.30
C ALA A 41 -58.73 -38.54 11.93
N GLY A 42 -57.57 -38.12 11.41
CA GLY A 42 -57.30 -36.73 11.03
C GLY A 42 -56.99 -35.79 12.20
N VAL A 43 -56.82 -36.32 13.42
CA VAL A 43 -56.41 -35.54 14.60
C VAL A 43 -54.93 -35.77 14.84
N HIS A 44 -54.18 -34.67 14.81
CA HIS A 44 -52.75 -34.67 15.09
C HIS A 44 -52.51 -34.20 16.52
N CYS A 45 -51.40 -34.65 17.11
CA CYS A 45 -51.01 -34.25 18.46
C CYS A 45 -49.68 -33.54 18.37
N THR A 46 -49.58 -32.38 19.02
CA THR A 46 -48.35 -31.59 19.10
C THR A 46 -47.18 -32.39 19.69
N ALA A 47 -47.47 -33.35 20.57
CA ALA A 47 -46.57 -34.41 21.00
C ALA A 47 -47.36 -35.63 21.52
N GLY A 48 -46.69 -36.76 21.68
CA GLY A 48 -47.31 -37.99 22.19
C GLY A 48 -48.23 -38.69 21.20
N TYR A 49 -49.35 -39.23 21.68
CA TYR A 49 -50.27 -40.02 20.87
C TYR A 49 -51.73 -39.61 21.10
N CYS A 50 -52.53 -39.68 20.04
CA CYS A 50 -53.96 -39.47 20.15
C CYS A 50 -54.64 -40.69 20.77
N THR A 51 -55.58 -40.44 21.68
CA THR A 51 -56.47 -41.45 22.26
C THR A 51 -57.89 -40.91 22.41
N SER A 52 -58.83 -41.73 22.88
CA SER A 52 -60.20 -41.30 23.17
C SER A 52 -60.35 -41.03 24.67
N ALA A 53 -60.86 -39.85 25.02
CA ALA A 53 -61.39 -39.57 26.36
C ALA A 53 -62.87 -39.18 26.23
N GLY A 54 -63.76 -40.09 26.64
CA GLY A 54 -65.20 -39.84 26.57
C GLY A 54 -65.76 -39.71 25.15
N GLY A 55 -65.13 -40.35 24.16
CA GLY A 55 -65.55 -40.31 22.75
C GLY A 55 -65.04 -39.11 21.95
N VAL A 56 -64.16 -38.29 22.54
CA VAL A 56 -63.49 -37.15 21.89
C VAL A 56 -61.99 -37.47 21.77
N ALA A 57 -61.39 -37.06 20.66
CA ALA A 57 -59.95 -37.17 20.47
C ALA A 57 -59.22 -36.36 21.55
N THR A 58 -58.19 -36.94 22.15
CA THR A 58 -57.41 -36.31 23.20
C THR A 58 -55.97 -36.76 23.07
N CYS A 59 -55.04 -35.83 23.06
CA CYS A 59 -53.63 -36.12 23.01
C CYS A 59 -53.09 -36.42 24.41
N ARG A 60 -52.20 -37.42 24.49
CA ARG A 60 -51.53 -37.80 25.74
C ARG A 60 -50.05 -37.95 25.50
N CYS A 61 -49.28 -37.42 26.44
CA CYS A 61 -47.84 -37.55 26.43
C CYS A 61 -47.42 -39.00 26.69
N GLY A 62 -46.48 -39.49 25.89
CA GLY A 62 -45.72 -40.68 26.24
C GLY A 62 -44.66 -40.35 27.28
N PRO A 63 -44.02 -41.36 27.88
CA PRO A 63 -42.95 -41.14 28.87
C PRO A 63 -41.80 -40.26 28.36
N VAL A 64 -41.50 -40.32 27.07
CA VAL A 64 -40.46 -39.51 26.42
C VAL A 64 -40.89 -38.04 26.33
N ASP A 65 -42.16 -37.80 25.97
CA ASP A 65 -42.73 -36.45 25.87
C ASP A 65 -42.88 -35.81 27.27
N GLU A 66 -43.24 -36.60 28.29
CA GLU A 66 -43.29 -36.15 29.68
C GLU A 66 -41.89 -35.79 30.22
N GLU A 67 -40.86 -36.56 29.88
CA GLU A 67 -39.46 -36.29 30.28
C GLU A 67 -38.88 -35.06 29.57
N ALA A 68 -39.27 -34.82 28.32
CA ALA A 68 -38.96 -33.60 27.57
C ALA A 68 -39.79 -32.38 28.02
N GLY A 69 -40.82 -32.58 28.86
CA GLY A 69 -41.75 -31.53 29.27
C GLY A 69 -42.61 -31.00 28.11
N SER A 70 -42.87 -31.83 27.10
CA SER A 70 -43.73 -31.51 25.95
C SER A 70 -45.17 -31.27 26.40
N VAL A 71 -45.89 -30.46 25.64
CA VAL A 71 -47.36 -30.32 25.78
C VAL A 71 -47.97 -31.24 24.74
N CYS A 72 -48.93 -32.08 25.13
CA CYS A 72 -49.57 -33.04 24.24
C CYS A 72 -51.04 -32.66 24.11
N GLU A 73 -51.30 -31.74 23.19
CA GLU A 73 -52.63 -31.24 22.86
C GLU A 73 -52.98 -31.56 21.42
N VAL A 74 -54.27 -31.46 21.10
CA VAL A 74 -54.74 -31.63 19.73
C VAL A 74 -54.19 -30.47 18.92
N ASP A 75 -53.48 -30.81 17.86
CA ASP A 75 -52.97 -29.87 16.88
C ASP A 75 -54.15 -29.33 16.03
N GLU A 76 -54.16 -28.02 15.80
CA GLU A 76 -55.30 -27.32 15.23
C GLU A 76 -55.21 -27.30 13.69
N GLU A 77 -56.34 -27.45 12.99
CA GLU A 77 -56.35 -27.31 11.52
C GLU A 77 -55.86 -25.91 11.11
N GLY A 78 -54.71 -25.83 10.45
CA GLY A 78 -54.10 -24.57 10.01
C GLY A 78 -52.76 -24.23 10.67
N ASP A 79 -52.22 -25.12 11.51
CA ASP A 79 -50.83 -25.14 11.94
C ASP A 79 -49.93 -25.47 10.73
N PHE A 80 -48.92 -24.66 10.43
CA PHE A 80 -48.12 -24.79 9.19
C PHE A 80 -46.88 -25.68 9.44
N ASP A 81 -47.04 -26.66 10.33
CA ASP A 81 -46.01 -27.57 10.78
C ASP A 81 -45.78 -28.74 9.80
N ASP A 82 -44.59 -29.36 9.89
CA ASP A 82 -44.13 -30.39 8.96
C ASP A 82 -44.48 -31.83 9.41
N LEU A 83 -45.30 -32.02 10.45
CA LEU A 83 -45.56 -33.34 11.02
C LEU A 83 -47.01 -33.84 10.79
N PRO A 84 -47.21 -35.09 10.31
CA PRO A 84 -46.19 -36.11 10.04
C PRO A 84 -45.72 -36.19 8.58
N THR A 85 -46.35 -35.49 7.62
CA THR A 85 -45.95 -35.23 6.20
C THR A 85 -47.20 -34.87 5.40
N PRO A 86 -47.21 -33.74 4.69
CA PRO A 86 -46.29 -33.47 3.59
C PRO A 86 -45.47 -32.19 3.84
N GLY A 87 -44.30 -32.05 3.21
CA GLY A 87 -43.42 -30.90 3.41
C GLY A 87 -44.08 -29.54 3.14
N PRO A 88 -43.32 -28.44 3.29
CA PRO A 88 -43.87 -27.10 3.43
C PRO A 88 -44.84 -26.74 2.30
N GLN A 89 -46.04 -26.33 2.68
CA GLN A 89 -47.14 -26.11 1.74
C GLN A 89 -46.76 -25.04 0.72
N MET A 90 -46.99 -25.31 -0.57
CA MET A 90 -46.77 -24.32 -1.62
C MET A 90 -47.86 -23.24 -1.58
N ARG A 91 -47.44 -21.98 -1.55
CA ARG A 91 -48.31 -20.81 -1.65
C ARG A 91 -48.05 -20.09 -2.97
N SER A 92 -49.14 -19.64 -3.58
CA SER A 92 -49.10 -18.80 -4.79
C SER A 92 -49.08 -17.34 -4.36
N LEU A 93 -48.14 -16.57 -4.91
CA LEU A 93 -48.09 -15.13 -4.66
C LEU A 93 -49.23 -14.41 -5.39
N PRO A 94 -49.82 -13.35 -4.81
CA PRO A 94 -49.57 -12.83 -3.47
C PRO A 94 -50.22 -13.69 -2.37
N VAL A 95 -49.53 -13.85 -1.25
CA VAL A 95 -50.11 -14.43 -0.04
C VAL A 95 -50.69 -13.30 0.79
N GLY A 96 -52.02 -13.20 0.82
CA GLY A 96 -52.74 -12.27 1.68
C GLY A 96 -52.56 -12.61 3.18
N PRO A 97 -53.23 -11.87 4.08
CA PRO A 97 -53.19 -12.18 5.50
C PRO A 97 -53.78 -13.57 5.76
N GLU A 98 -52.93 -14.52 6.15
CA GLU A 98 -53.29 -15.86 6.62
C GLU A 98 -52.97 -15.96 8.12
N SER A 99 -53.77 -16.69 8.88
CA SER A 99 -53.56 -16.90 10.30
C SER A 99 -53.00 -18.28 10.55
N GLY A 100 -52.07 -18.39 11.49
CA GLY A 100 -51.51 -19.64 11.97
C GLY A 100 -51.36 -19.61 13.49
N TRP A 101 -50.90 -20.72 14.05
CA TRP A 101 -50.66 -20.88 15.47
C TRP A 101 -49.26 -21.45 15.66
N LEU A 102 -48.55 -21.02 16.72
CA LEU A 102 -47.26 -21.61 17.08
C LEU A 102 -47.34 -22.32 18.42
N HIS A 103 -46.80 -23.54 18.46
CA HIS A 103 -46.55 -24.28 19.69
C HIS A 103 -45.12 -24.10 20.22
N ARG A 104 -44.84 -24.74 21.36
CA ARG A 104 -43.54 -24.67 22.03
C ARG A 104 -42.45 -25.32 21.17
N GLY A 105 -41.46 -24.52 20.76
CA GLY A 105 -40.33 -25.01 19.94
C GLY A 105 -40.71 -25.27 18.47
N ASP A 106 -41.85 -24.76 18.06
CA ASP A 106 -42.42 -24.92 16.73
C ASP A 106 -41.86 -23.92 15.72
N THR A 107 -41.92 -24.27 14.44
CA THR A 107 -41.55 -23.42 13.33
C THR A 107 -42.40 -23.78 12.12
N ASP A 108 -43.21 -22.82 11.74
CA ASP A 108 -44.10 -22.89 10.60
C ASP A 108 -43.35 -22.64 9.30
N ARG A 109 -43.69 -23.44 8.27
CA ARG A 109 -43.00 -23.38 6.98
C ARG A 109 -43.95 -23.45 5.80
N PHE A 110 -43.67 -22.62 4.80
CA PHE A 110 -44.33 -22.68 3.50
C PHE A 110 -43.34 -22.38 2.38
N THR A 111 -43.65 -22.84 1.17
CA THR A 111 -42.84 -22.58 -0.02
C THR A 111 -43.53 -21.65 -0.98
N PHE A 112 -42.75 -20.86 -1.73
CA PHE A 112 -43.25 -20.03 -2.81
C PHE A 112 -42.27 -20.03 -3.98
N ALA A 113 -42.78 -19.84 -5.20
CA ALA A 113 -41.95 -19.66 -6.39
C ALA A 113 -41.50 -18.20 -6.46
N GLY A 114 -40.21 -17.95 -6.22
CA GLY A 114 -39.61 -16.63 -6.36
C GLY A 114 -39.02 -16.43 -7.75
N GLU A 115 -39.16 -15.21 -8.28
CA GLU A 115 -38.54 -14.78 -9.53
C GLU A 115 -37.24 -14.01 -9.25
N ALA A 116 -36.25 -14.17 -10.13
CA ALA A 116 -35.05 -13.33 -10.09
C ALA A 116 -35.43 -11.88 -10.38
N GLY A 117 -34.86 -10.90 -9.67
CA GLY A 117 -35.18 -9.48 -9.91
C GLY A 117 -36.32 -8.93 -9.07
N ARG A 118 -37.02 -9.77 -8.30
CA ARG A 118 -38.22 -9.35 -7.56
C ARG A 118 -37.93 -9.20 -6.08
N THR A 119 -38.56 -8.19 -5.48
CA THR A 119 -38.49 -7.89 -4.06
C THR A 119 -39.75 -8.40 -3.36
N TYR A 120 -39.56 -9.11 -2.26
CA TYR A 120 -40.62 -9.75 -1.50
C TYR A 120 -40.63 -9.23 -0.07
N ARG A 121 -41.82 -8.91 0.43
CA ARG A 121 -42.07 -8.46 1.80
C ARG A 121 -42.85 -9.51 2.57
N PHE A 122 -42.20 -10.10 3.56
CA PHE A 122 -42.78 -11.06 4.50
C PHE A 122 -43.10 -10.36 5.82
N THR A 123 -44.37 -10.26 6.16
CA THR A 123 -44.84 -9.61 7.38
C THR A 123 -45.50 -10.64 8.29
N CYS A 124 -45.18 -10.60 9.58
CA CYS A 124 -45.84 -11.39 10.62
C CYS A 124 -46.27 -10.50 11.79
N ILE A 125 -47.50 -10.68 12.26
CA ILE A 125 -48.08 -9.96 13.38
C ILE A 125 -48.45 -11.00 14.45
N PRO A 126 -47.72 -11.06 15.58
CA PRO A 126 -48.03 -11.96 16.66
C PRO A 126 -49.16 -11.39 17.52
N GLU A 127 -50.14 -12.22 17.87
CA GLU A 127 -51.25 -11.82 18.72
C GLU A 127 -50.95 -12.07 20.20
N ALA A 128 -50.37 -13.24 20.51
CA ALA A 128 -50.16 -13.69 21.88
C ALA A 128 -48.69 -13.89 22.31
N PHE A 129 -47.72 -13.56 21.43
CA PHE A 129 -46.29 -13.53 21.76
C PHE A 129 -45.63 -12.23 21.29
N GLN A 130 -44.35 -12.04 21.65
CA GLN A 130 -43.72 -10.72 21.58
C GLN A 130 -43.31 -10.31 20.15
N TRP A 131 -42.64 -11.20 19.43
CA TRP A 131 -42.18 -10.99 18.05
C TRP A 131 -42.11 -12.31 17.29
N CYS A 132 -42.30 -12.25 15.98
CA CYS A 132 -41.97 -13.36 15.10
C CYS A 132 -40.47 -13.34 14.76
N ASP A 133 -39.89 -14.50 14.57
CA ASP A 133 -38.59 -14.74 13.95
C ASP A 133 -38.85 -15.22 12.53
N LEU A 134 -38.43 -14.44 11.54
CA LEU A 134 -38.74 -14.67 10.12
C LEU A 134 -37.47 -15.01 9.34
N ALA A 135 -37.58 -15.97 8.44
CA ALA A 135 -36.52 -16.29 7.49
C ALA A 135 -37.07 -16.68 6.12
N ILE A 136 -36.29 -16.41 5.07
CA ILE A 136 -36.50 -16.97 3.74
C ILE A 136 -35.20 -17.63 3.28
N SER A 137 -35.25 -18.91 2.95
CA SER A 137 -34.10 -19.74 2.59
C SER A 137 -34.27 -20.36 1.19
N PRO A 138 -33.16 -20.62 0.46
CA PRO A 138 -33.21 -21.25 -0.86
C PRO A 138 -33.62 -22.73 -0.81
N TRP A 139 -33.43 -23.38 0.33
CA TRP A 139 -33.94 -24.73 0.64
C TRP A 139 -33.85 -24.96 2.16
N PHE A 140 -34.55 -26.00 2.64
CA PHE A 140 -34.58 -26.38 4.05
C PHE A 140 -33.17 -26.56 4.66
N GLY A 141 -32.87 -25.83 5.74
CA GLY A 141 -31.60 -25.90 6.46
C GLY A 141 -30.42 -25.19 5.79
N ALA A 142 -30.65 -24.42 4.72
CA ALA A 142 -29.64 -23.55 4.14
C ALA A 142 -29.30 -22.36 5.08
N PRO A 143 -28.06 -21.83 5.04
CA PRO A 143 -27.75 -20.59 5.74
C PRO A 143 -28.66 -19.46 5.23
N TYR A 144 -29.15 -18.63 6.16
CA TYR A 144 -30.02 -17.50 5.87
C TYR A 144 -29.42 -16.59 4.79
N GLU A 145 -30.21 -16.23 3.77
CA GLU A 145 -29.83 -15.13 2.88
C GLU A 145 -29.76 -13.83 3.69
N PRO A 146 -28.91 -12.85 3.32
CA PRO A 146 -28.76 -11.60 4.05
C PRO A 146 -30.01 -10.72 3.90
N ALA A 147 -31.08 -11.09 4.58
CA ALA A 147 -32.27 -10.28 4.78
C ALA A 147 -32.22 -9.71 6.20
N ARG A 148 -32.54 -8.42 6.35
CA ARG A 148 -32.60 -7.78 7.66
C ARG A 148 -34.04 -7.64 8.10
N VAL A 149 -34.31 -8.06 9.32
CA VAL A 149 -35.63 -7.98 9.95
C VAL A 149 -35.80 -6.60 10.57
N SER A 150 -36.95 -5.96 10.30
CA SER A 150 -37.41 -4.73 10.95
C SER A 150 -38.64 -4.99 11.81
N TYR A 151 -38.93 -4.08 12.74
CA TYR A 151 -40.07 -4.17 13.65
C TYR A 151 -40.98 -2.95 13.46
N GLU A 152 -42.15 -3.16 12.86
CA GLU A 152 -43.14 -2.12 12.59
C GLU A 152 -44.30 -2.23 13.60
N GLY A 153 -44.14 -1.57 14.74
CA GLY A 153 -45.08 -1.69 15.86
C GLY A 153 -45.03 -3.09 16.47
N ARG A 154 -46.06 -3.91 16.24
CA ARG A 154 -46.08 -5.34 16.61
C ARG A 154 -45.64 -6.26 15.48
N ALA A 155 -45.59 -5.77 14.24
CA ALA A 155 -45.21 -6.59 13.11
C ALA A 155 -43.70 -6.82 13.07
N THR A 156 -43.29 -8.06 12.80
CA THR A 156 -41.96 -8.38 12.29
C THR A 156 -42.04 -8.34 10.76
N VAL A 157 -41.15 -7.59 10.10
CA VAL A 157 -41.11 -7.46 8.65
C VAL A 157 -39.73 -7.88 8.14
N LEU A 158 -39.71 -8.70 7.10
CA LEU A 158 -38.52 -9.12 6.39
C LEU A 158 -38.73 -8.80 4.91
N THR A 159 -37.89 -7.93 4.35
CA THR A 159 -37.90 -7.60 2.92
C THR A 159 -36.60 -8.06 2.29
N LEU A 160 -36.68 -8.69 1.12
CA LEU A 160 -35.50 -9.14 0.37
C LEU A 160 -35.75 -9.18 -1.14
N THR A 161 -34.68 -8.91 -1.89
CA THR A 161 -34.65 -9.08 -3.36
C THR A 161 -34.03 -10.42 -3.71
N LEU A 162 -34.68 -11.20 -4.57
CA LEU A 162 -34.16 -12.50 -5.02
C LEU A 162 -33.24 -12.37 -6.23
N TYR A 163 -32.02 -12.90 -6.10
CA TYR A 163 -31.03 -12.91 -7.20
C TYR A 163 -31.27 -14.00 -8.24
N THR A 164 -31.97 -15.07 -7.87
CA THR A 164 -32.21 -16.23 -8.73
C THR A 164 -33.66 -16.69 -8.62
N ALA A 165 -34.22 -17.06 -9.77
CA ALA A 165 -35.54 -17.65 -9.84
C ALA A 165 -35.46 -19.07 -9.28
N SER A 166 -36.11 -19.30 -8.14
CA SER A 166 -36.12 -20.61 -7.50
C SER A 166 -37.31 -20.76 -6.55
N LEU A 167 -37.61 -22.01 -6.18
CA LEU A 167 -38.46 -22.28 -5.04
C LEU A 167 -37.74 -21.75 -3.78
N ARG A 168 -38.49 -21.08 -2.91
CA ARG A 168 -38.01 -20.54 -1.63
C ARG A 168 -38.84 -21.10 -0.49
N THR A 169 -38.22 -21.30 0.66
CA THR A 169 -38.90 -21.66 1.90
C THR A 169 -38.96 -20.44 2.79
N ALA A 170 -40.16 -20.02 3.19
CA ALA A 170 -40.37 -19.03 4.22
C ALA A 170 -40.62 -19.76 5.55
N GLU A 171 -39.95 -19.31 6.60
CA GLU A 171 -39.96 -19.90 7.93
C GLU A 171 -40.38 -18.84 8.96
N LEU A 172 -41.20 -19.25 9.91
CA LEU A 172 -41.77 -18.41 10.95
C LEU A 172 -41.73 -19.13 12.29
N ALA A 173 -41.13 -18.51 13.30
CA ALA A 173 -41.11 -19.01 14.67
C ALA A 173 -41.37 -17.89 15.69
N ALA A 174 -41.59 -18.25 16.96
CA ALA A 174 -41.64 -17.28 18.04
C ALA A 174 -40.22 -16.87 18.43
N TRP A 175 -39.94 -15.56 18.54
CA TRP A 175 -38.61 -15.08 18.90
C TRP A 175 -38.29 -15.37 20.39
N PRO A 176 -37.06 -15.80 20.74
CA PRO A 176 -35.97 -16.18 19.84
C PRO A 176 -36.18 -17.58 19.22
N GLY A 177 -35.94 -17.72 17.91
CA GLY A 177 -36.21 -18.96 17.17
C GLY A 177 -35.53 -20.20 17.75
N GLY A 178 -36.24 -21.33 17.69
CA GLY A 178 -35.77 -22.65 18.15
C GLY A 178 -35.67 -22.83 19.66
N TYR A 179 -35.89 -21.79 20.47
CA TYR A 179 -35.79 -21.84 21.93
C TYR A 179 -36.91 -21.11 22.68
N SER A 180 -37.81 -20.42 21.97
CA SER A 180 -38.93 -19.74 22.61
C SER A 180 -39.94 -20.75 23.17
N PHE A 181 -40.40 -20.46 24.39
CA PHE A 181 -41.51 -21.17 25.03
C PHE A 181 -42.84 -20.44 24.85
N ASP A 182 -42.82 -19.32 24.12
CA ASP A 182 -44.00 -18.56 23.80
C ASP A 182 -44.85 -19.30 22.75
N ARG A 183 -46.17 -19.18 22.88
CA ARG A 183 -47.16 -19.83 22.01
C ARG A 183 -48.23 -18.84 21.63
N GLY A 184 -48.89 -19.06 20.51
CA GLY A 184 -50.06 -18.27 20.16
C GLY A 184 -50.33 -18.07 18.68
N ALA A 185 -51.49 -17.48 18.43
CA ALA A 185 -51.87 -17.03 17.10
C ALA A 185 -50.94 -15.95 16.56
N TYR A 186 -50.75 -15.99 15.25
CA TYR A 186 -50.16 -14.94 14.47
C TYR A 186 -50.91 -14.80 13.15
N THR A 187 -50.73 -13.64 12.50
CA THR A 187 -51.16 -13.43 11.11
C THR A 187 -49.94 -13.09 10.27
N PHE A 188 -49.79 -13.70 9.10
CA PHE A 188 -48.70 -13.42 8.18
C PHE A 188 -49.17 -13.06 6.77
N SER A 189 -48.32 -12.37 6.01
CA SER A 189 -48.53 -12.11 4.58
C SER A 189 -47.20 -12.10 3.85
N LEU A 190 -47.20 -12.54 2.59
CA LEU A 190 -46.02 -12.51 1.72
C LEU A 190 -46.42 -11.92 0.36
N LEU A 191 -45.91 -10.74 0.08
CA LEU A 191 -46.27 -9.96 -1.10
C LEU A 191 -45.02 -9.64 -1.93
N GLU A 192 -45.15 -9.60 -3.25
CA GLU A 192 -44.20 -8.90 -4.10
C GLU A 192 -44.40 -7.39 -3.91
N VAL A 193 -43.30 -6.66 -3.72
CA VAL A 193 -43.28 -5.21 -3.62
C VAL A 193 -42.41 -4.64 -4.74
N GLU A 194 -42.78 -3.46 -5.24
CA GLU A 194 -41.95 -2.74 -6.22
C GLU A 194 -40.68 -2.22 -5.54
N ASP A 195 -39.57 -2.37 -6.25
CA ASP A 195 -38.23 -1.87 -5.93
C ASP A 195 -37.60 -1.50 -7.28
N PRO A 196 -37.94 -0.31 -7.82
CA PRO A 196 -37.61 0.07 -9.19
C PRO A 196 -36.10 0.27 -9.41
N GLU A 197 -35.39 0.71 -8.38
CA GLU A 197 -33.96 1.06 -8.39
C GLU A 197 -33.04 -0.08 -7.90
N GLY A 198 -33.62 -1.23 -7.51
CA GLY A 198 -32.98 -2.31 -6.79
C GLY A 198 -31.73 -2.97 -7.39
N THR A 199 -31.05 -3.69 -6.49
CA THR A 199 -29.67 -4.22 -6.55
C THR A 199 -29.13 -4.99 -7.75
N LEU A 200 -29.98 -5.50 -8.64
CA LEU A 200 -29.52 -6.51 -9.59
C LEU A 200 -28.82 -5.90 -10.81
N GLU A 201 -27.56 -6.30 -11.04
CA GLU A 201 -26.73 -5.80 -12.16
C GLU A 201 -27.41 -5.91 -13.53
N GLN A 202 -28.33 -6.87 -13.71
CA GLN A 202 -29.09 -7.09 -14.94
C GLN A 202 -30.29 -6.16 -15.12
N HIS A 203 -30.74 -5.50 -14.04
CA HIS A 203 -31.91 -4.63 -13.99
C HIS A 203 -31.56 -3.18 -13.63
N ALA A 204 -30.30 -2.90 -13.29
CA ALA A 204 -29.80 -1.56 -12.99
C ALA A 204 -30.19 -0.56 -14.09
N ALA A 205 -30.85 0.53 -13.70
CA ALA A 205 -31.32 1.54 -14.62
C ALA A 205 -30.10 2.21 -15.30
N SER A 206 -30.14 2.32 -16.63
CA SER A 206 -29.08 3.01 -17.38
C SER A 206 -29.20 4.52 -17.20
N VAL A 207 -28.11 5.16 -16.77
CA VAL A 207 -28.04 6.60 -16.51
C VAL A 207 -27.02 7.28 -17.42
N SER A 208 -27.27 8.56 -17.72
CA SER A 208 -26.36 9.42 -18.47
C SER A 208 -25.23 9.92 -17.58
N THR A 209 -24.06 10.17 -18.17
CA THR A 209 -22.91 10.80 -17.52
C THR A 209 -22.85 12.30 -17.81
N ASP A 210 -23.97 12.97 -18.05
CA ASP A 210 -24.04 14.41 -18.37
C ASP A 210 -24.29 15.30 -17.14
N GLY A 211 -24.31 14.71 -15.95
CA GLY A 211 -24.63 15.40 -14.69
C GLY A 211 -26.14 15.52 -14.43
N THR A 212 -27.00 14.91 -15.24
CA THR A 212 -28.43 14.85 -14.94
C THR A 212 -28.66 14.23 -13.55
N PRO A 213 -29.46 14.86 -12.68
CA PRO A 213 -29.76 14.31 -11.36
C PRO A 213 -30.47 12.97 -11.45
N ILE A 214 -29.93 11.98 -10.74
CA ILE A 214 -30.50 10.67 -10.48
C ILE A 214 -31.12 10.76 -9.08
N THR A 215 -32.41 10.54 -8.97
CA THR A 215 -33.11 10.51 -7.68
C THR A 215 -33.60 9.10 -7.42
N GLY A 216 -33.50 8.65 -6.17
CA GLY A 216 -34.04 7.38 -5.76
C GLY A 216 -34.34 7.39 -4.27
N ARG A 217 -34.84 6.26 -3.78
CA ARG A 217 -35.20 6.08 -2.39
C ARG A 217 -34.81 4.69 -1.95
N ILE A 218 -34.06 4.62 -0.86
CA ILE A 218 -33.84 3.37 -0.14
C ILE A 218 -35.17 3.04 0.54
N ASP A 219 -35.84 1.97 0.13
CA ASP A 219 -37.23 1.64 0.48
C ASP A 219 -37.36 0.77 1.73
N PHE A 220 -36.28 0.08 2.13
CA PHE A 220 -36.25 -0.73 3.34
C PHE A 220 -34.82 -0.91 3.88
N HIS A 221 -34.71 -1.49 5.07
CA HIS A 221 -33.41 -1.73 5.68
C HIS A 221 -32.59 -2.76 4.89
N GLY A 222 -31.37 -2.39 4.51
CA GLY A 222 -30.51 -3.23 3.66
C GLY A 222 -30.86 -3.17 2.18
N ASP A 223 -31.84 -2.36 1.79
CA ASP A 223 -32.08 -2.01 0.40
C ASP A 223 -30.90 -1.23 -0.17
N THR A 224 -30.56 -1.53 -1.42
CA THR A 224 -29.46 -0.90 -2.13
C THR A 224 -29.79 -0.78 -3.60
N ASP A 225 -29.41 0.34 -4.20
CA ASP A 225 -29.79 0.70 -5.55
C ASP A 225 -28.58 0.66 -6.47
N ALA A 226 -28.81 0.31 -7.73
CA ALA A 226 -27.75 0.22 -8.73
C ALA A 226 -28.14 0.93 -10.04
N PHE A 227 -27.26 1.82 -10.50
CA PHE A 227 -27.40 2.52 -11.77
C PHE A 227 -26.25 2.19 -12.71
N ALA A 228 -26.57 1.70 -13.90
CA ALA A 228 -25.58 1.33 -14.91
C ALA A 228 -25.17 2.53 -15.76
N PHE A 229 -23.87 2.66 -16.04
CA PHE A 229 -23.35 3.66 -16.95
C PHE A 229 -22.15 3.11 -17.72
N THR A 230 -21.77 3.81 -18.78
CA THR A 230 -20.59 3.47 -19.59
C THR A 230 -19.56 4.57 -19.52
N THR A 231 -18.30 4.19 -19.49
CA THR A 231 -17.15 5.09 -19.50
C THR A 231 -16.43 5.04 -20.84
N LEU A 232 -15.83 6.16 -21.21
CA LEU A 232 -14.91 6.28 -22.32
C LEU A 232 -13.47 6.11 -21.82
N GLU A 233 -12.59 5.68 -22.72
CA GLU A 233 -11.17 5.54 -22.41
C GLU A 233 -10.54 6.91 -22.18
N GLN A 234 -9.64 7.04 -21.19
CA GLN A 234 -8.96 8.30 -20.84
C GLN A 234 -9.93 9.46 -20.55
N HIS A 235 -11.01 9.20 -19.82
CA HIS A 235 -11.94 10.23 -19.35
C HIS A 235 -12.01 10.24 -17.82
N VAL A 236 -12.28 11.42 -17.27
CA VAL A 236 -12.48 11.61 -15.83
C VAL A 236 -13.97 11.72 -15.52
N TYR A 237 -14.44 10.94 -14.55
CA TYR A 237 -15.84 10.95 -14.11
C TYR A 237 -15.95 11.44 -12.68
N ARG A 238 -16.94 12.29 -12.40
CA ARG A 238 -17.33 12.72 -11.06
C ARG A 238 -18.68 12.11 -10.70
N ALA A 239 -18.72 11.35 -9.61
CA ALA A 239 -19.95 10.94 -8.97
C ALA A 239 -20.13 11.74 -7.68
N HIS A 240 -21.32 12.32 -7.50
CA HIS A 240 -21.69 13.05 -6.29
C HIS A 240 -23.07 12.61 -5.82
N CYS A 241 -23.20 12.22 -4.55
CA CYS A 241 -24.44 11.73 -3.96
C CYS A 241 -24.74 12.46 -2.64
N THR A 242 -26.01 12.77 -2.42
CA THR A 242 -26.50 13.45 -1.22
C THR A 242 -27.70 12.71 -0.65
N GLY A 243 -27.75 12.62 0.68
CA GLY A 243 -28.80 11.95 1.43
C GLY A 243 -28.31 11.50 2.81
N PRO A 244 -29.23 11.17 3.74
CA PRO A 244 -28.87 10.84 5.11
C PRO A 244 -28.13 9.49 5.18
N GLU A 245 -26.98 9.49 5.84
CA GLU A 245 -26.16 8.30 6.14
C GLU A 245 -25.85 7.39 4.94
N LEU A 246 -25.79 7.96 3.73
CA LEU A 246 -25.50 7.23 2.52
C LEU A 246 -24.08 6.63 2.49
N VAL A 247 -24.01 5.46 1.89
CA VAL A 247 -22.82 4.79 1.39
C VAL A 247 -23.00 4.64 -0.11
N ALA A 248 -22.03 5.11 -0.88
CA ALA A 248 -22.05 4.98 -2.32
C ALA A 248 -20.67 4.57 -2.83
N ASP A 249 -20.64 3.76 -3.89
CA ASP A 249 -19.41 3.33 -4.53
C ASP A 249 -19.60 3.01 -6.01
N ILE A 250 -18.51 3.11 -6.78
CA ILE A 250 -18.50 2.76 -8.21
C ILE A 250 -17.87 1.37 -8.37
N ARG A 251 -18.57 0.48 -9.08
CA ARG A 251 -18.15 -0.91 -9.31
C ARG A 251 -18.10 -1.22 -10.80
N ALA A 252 -17.20 -2.12 -11.22
CA ALA A 252 -17.25 -2.70 -12.56
C ALA A 252 -18.45 -3.65 -12.67
N ALA A 253 -19.22 -3.58 -13.76
CA ALA A 253 -20.36 -4.48 -13.96
C ALA A 253 -19.88 -5.94 -14.13
N GLY A 254 -20.45 -6.89 -13.37
CA GLY A 254 -20.10 -8.32 -13.44
C GLY A 254 -18.88 -8.72 -12.60
N GLY A 255 -18.33 -7.83 -11.78
CA GLY A 255 -17.15 -8.07 -10.95
C GLY A 255 -17.46 -8.17 -9.45
N TRP A 256 -17.07 -9.27 -8.81
CA TRP A 256 -17.12 -9.44 -7.34
C TRP A 256 -16.00 -8.68 -6.60
N GLY A 257 -15.69 -7.45 -7.02
CA GLY A 257 -14.60 -6.63 -6.50
C GLY A 257 -15.05 -5.56 -5.49
N THR A 258 -14.10 -5.03 -4.72
CA THR A 258 -14.31 -3.82 -3.91
C THR A 258 -14.44 -2.61 -4.83
N GLY A 259 -15.60 -1.93 -4.83
CA GLY A 259 -15.81 -0.70 -5.57
C GLY A 259 -15.02 0.50 -5.02
N GLN A 260 -14.90 1.53 -5.84
CA GLN A 260 -14.32 2.80 -5.44
C GLN A 260 -15.33 3.59 -4.61
N LYS A 261 -15.12 3.60 -3.28
CA LYS A 261 -16.00 4.29 -2.34
C LYS A 261 -15.96 5.80 -2.53
N LEU A 262 -17.13 6.42 -2.58
CA LEU A 262 -17.26 7.87 -2.52
C LEU A 262 -16.89 8.36 -1.12
N GLN A 263 -16.08 9.40 -1.06
CA GLN A 263 -15.61 10.02 0.18
C GLN A 263 -16.57 11.10 0.65
N ARG A 264 -16.59 11.39 1.95
CA ARG A 264 -17.41 12.50 2.46
C ARG A 264 -16.80 13.83 1.98
N ASP A 265 -17.63 14.69 1.41
CA ASP A 265 -17.25 16.06 1.04
C ASP A 265 -17.52 17.06 2.18
N GLU A 266 -17.18 18.33 1.96
CA GLU A 266 -17.36 19.42 2.94
C GLU A 266 -18.84 19.75 3.19
N ASP A 267 -19.70 19.56 2.19
CA ASP A 267 -21.14 19.83 2.24
C ASP A 267 -21.94 18.69 2.89
N GLY A 268 -21.26 17.64 3.33
CA GLY A 268 -21.85 16.47 3.99
C GLY A 268 -22.33 15.38 3.03
N GLY A 269 -22.23 15.62 1.73
CA GLY A 269 -22.46 14.65 0.66
C GLY A 269 -21.29 13.66 0.50
N ARG A 270 -21.39 12.86 -0.56
CA ARG A 270 -20.43 11.82 -0.93
C ARG A 270 -19.94 12.11 -2.35
N THR A 271 -18.63 12.18 -2.56
CA THR A 271 -18.04 12.48 -3.87
C THR A 271 -16.88 11.54 -4.22
N ALA A 272 -16.71 11.25 -5.50
CA ALA A 272 -15.51 10.64 -6.05
C ALA A 272 -15.24 11.20 -7.45
N GLU A 273 -14.00 11.55 -7.71
CA GLU A 273 -13.46 11.74 -9.05
C GLU A 273 -12.60 10.55 -9.39
N VAL A 274 -12.90 9.93 -10.53
CA VAL A 274 -12.40 8.61 -10.91
C VAL A 274 -11.98 8.62 -12.37
N LYS A 275 -10.83 8.01 -12.64
CA LYS A 275 -10.41 7.63 -13.99
C LYS A 275 -10.72 6.14 -14.15
N LEU A 276 -11.57 5.81 -15.11
CA LEU A 276 -12.04 4.44 -15.33
C LEU A 276 -11.69 4.01 -16.76
N PRO A 277 -11.19 2.77 -16.97
CA PRO A 277 -11.08 2.20 -18.31
C PRO A 277 -12.42 2.25 -19.05
N ALA A 278 -12.39 2.22 -20.38
CA ALA A 278 -13.62 2.09 -21.16
C ALA A 278 -14.35 0.79 -20.80
N GLY A 279 -15.63 0.91 -20.42
CA GLY A 279 -16.40 -0.26 -20.00
C GLY A 279 -17.75 0.09 -19.38
N SER A 280 -18.39 -0.93 -18.82
CA SER A 280 -19.67 -0.80 -18.12
C SER A 280 -19.43 -0.84 -16.61
N TYR A 281 -20.02 0.12 -15.91
CA TYR A 281 -19.88 0.33 -14.48
C TYR A 281 -21.25 0.52 -13.83
N LEU A 282 -21.27 0.35 -12.51
CA LEU A 282 -22.44 0.54 -11.65
C LEU A 282 -22.12 1.61 -10.62
N LEU A 283 -22.99 2.61 -10.50
CA LEU A 283 -23.08 3.44 -9.30
C LEU A 283 -23.99 2.71 -8.32
N TRP A 284 -23.40 2.24 -7.22
CA TRP A 284 -24.10 1.54 -6.16
C TRP A 284 -24.38 2.50 -5.01
N VAL A 285 -25.62 2.50 -4.51
CA VAL A 285 -26.09 3.39 -3.44
C VAL A 285 -26.77 2.55 -2.37
N GLY A 286 -26.50 2.87 -1.10
CA GLY A 286 -27.13 2.24 0.05
C GLY A 286 -27.00 3.10 1.28
N THR A 287 -27.38 2.58 2.44
CA THR A 287 -27.26 3.29 3.73
C THR A 287 -26.34 2.55 4.70
N ALA A 288 -25.64 3.31 5.54
CA ALA A 288 -24.94 2.76 6.70
C ALA A 288 -25.83 2.66 7.95
N ALA A 289 -27.00 3.32 7.91
CA ALA A 289 -27.95 3.44 9.02
C ALA A 289 -28.65 2.10 9.33
N LEU A 290 -29.04 1.92 10.59
CA LEU A 290 -29.88 0.79 11.01
C LEU A 290 -31.39 1.10 10.94
N SER A 291 -31.77 2.36 10.71
CA SER A 291 -33.15 2.83 10.70
C SER A 291 -33.49 3.54 9.39
N ASP A 292 -34.13 2.78 8.51
CA ASP A 292 -35.16 3.19 7.57
C ASP A 292 -34.85 4.19 6.46
N THR A 293 -35.80 4.16 5.55
CA THR A 293 -35.82 4.67 4.19
C THR A 293 -35.26 6.07 4.01
N ALA A 294 -34.49 6.26 2.96
CA ALA A 294 -33.79 7.52 2.69
C ALA A 294 -33.96 7.92 1.24
N ASP A 295 -34.51 9.11 1.01
CA ASP A 295 -34.43 9.76 -0.29
C ASP A 295 -32.98 10.20 -0.53
N TYR A 296 -32.51 10.01 -1.76
CA TYR A 296 -31.20 10.47 -2.18
C TYR A 296 -31.23 11.09 -3.57
N GLN A 297 -30.20 11.89 -3.82
CA GLN A 297 -29.92 12.43 -5.13
C GLN A 297 -28.45 12.22 -5.46
N CYS A 298 -28.18 11.58 -6.58
CA CYS A 298 -26.85 11.44 -7.16
C CYS A 298 -26.75 12.21 -8.48
N THR A 299 -25.52 12.54 -8.88
CA THR A 299 -25.17 13.00 -10.21
C THR A 299 -23.94 12.23 -10.66
N LEU A 300 -23.89 11.96 -11.96
CA LEU A 300 -22.73 11.35 -12.59
C LEU A 300 -22.36 12.20 -13.81
N GLN A 301 -21.14 12.73 -13.80
CA GLN A 301 -20.67 13.66 -14.81
C GLN A 301 -19.35 13.21 -15.41
N ASP A 302 -19.30 13.09 -16.73
CA ASP A 302 -18.08 13.04 -17.52
C ASP A 302 -17.49 14.44 -17.56
N LEU A 303 -16.34 14.63 -16.90
CA LEU A 303 -15.61 15.89 -16.85
C LEU A 303 -14.80 16.12 -18.13
N GLY A 304 -14.80 15.17 -19.06
CA GLY A 304 -14.10 15.20 -20.32
C GLY A 304 -12.88 14.29 -20.34
N ALA A 305 -12.15 14.39 -21.46
CA ALA A 305 -10.90 13.70 -21.65
C ALA A 305 -9.88 14.15 -20.61
N ASP A 306 -9.09 13.18 -20.19
CA ASP A 306 -7.93 13.36 -19.36
C ASP A 306 -6.90 14.26 -20.04
N ASP A 307 -6.12 15.01 -19.26
CA ASP A 307 -5.10 15.90 -19.81
C ASP A 307 -3.84 15.14 -20.27
N HIS A 308 -3.47 14.10 -19.53
CA HIS A 308 -2.41 13.16 -19.90
C HIS A 308 -2.83 11.73 -19.55
N GLY A 309 -2.36 10.74 -20.31
CA GLY A 309 -2.80 9.36 -20.12
C GLY A 309 -2.18 8.66 -18.90
N ASP A 310 -2.97 7.79 -18.26
CA ASP A 310 -2.62 7.00 -17.06
C ASP A 310 -1.65 5.83 -17.27
N ASP A 311 -1.26 5.57 -18.53
CA ASP A 311 -0.35 4.48 -18.85
C ASP A 311 0.66 4.82 -19.96
N SER A 312 1.69 3.98 -20.05
CA SER A 312 2.77 4.17 -21.01
C SER A 312 2.34 4.09 -22.48
N ALA A 313 1.23 3.43 -22.82
CA ALA A 313 0.72 3.37 -24.18
C ALA A 313 0.06 4.70 -24.58
N HIS A 314 -0.56 5.39 -23.61
CA HIS A 314 -1.23 6.67 -23.77
C HIS A 314 -0.35 7.89 -23.40
N ALA A 315 0.95 7.69 -23.22
CA ALA A 315 1.84 8.77 -22.80
C ALA A 315 1.87 9.94 -23.80
N THR A 316 1.73 11.16 -23.29
CA THR A 316 1.79 12.40 -24.06
C THR A 316 3.21 12.61 -24.65
N PRO A 317 3.35 12.78 -25.97
CA PRO A 317 4.66 13.00 -26.58
C PRO A 317 5.20 14.41 -26.31
N LEU A 318 6.40 14.47 -25.75
CA LEU A 318 7.19 15.69 -25.59
C LEU A 318 7.93 15.97 -26.90
N ALA A 319 7.50 17.02 -27.61
CA ALA A 319 8.09 17.40 -28.89
C ALA A 319 9.52 17.97 -28.76
N THR A 320 9.85 18.59 -27.62
CA THR A 320 11.14 19.23 -27.34
C THR A 320 11.44 19.21 -25.84
N PHE A 321 12.72 19.14 -25.47
CA PHE A 321 13.16 19.16 -24.06
C PHE A 321 12.94 20.49 -23.32
N ASP A 322 12.87 21.62 -24.04
CA ASP A 322 12.76 22.95 -23.41
C ASP A 322 11.32 23.43 -23.18
N THR A 323 10.32 22.69 -23.69
CA THR A 323 8.91 23.08 -23.54
C THR A 323 8.34 22.36 -22.32
N ALA A 324 7.93 23.15 -21.32
CA ALA A 324 7.21 22.62 -20.19
C ALA A 324 5.73 22.39 -20.55
N LEU A 325 5.21 21.22 -20.18
CA LEU A 325 3.80 20.89 -20.25
C LEU A 325 3.13 21.17 -18.91
N THR A 326 1.86 21.51 -18.94
CA THR A 326 1.03 21.68 -17.76
C THR A 326 0.02 20.56 -17.69
N GLY A 327 -0.19 20.02 -16.49
CA GLY A 327 -1.25 19.04 -16.24
C GLY A 327 -1.84 19.22 -14.84
N VAL A 328 -2.81 18.38 -14.52
CA VAL A 328 -3.58 18.35 -13.29
C VAL A 328 -3.75 16.90 -12.87
N LEU A 329 -3.10 16.55 -11.77
CA LEU A 329 -3.37 15.29 -11.09
C LEU A 329 -4.74 15.41 -10.40
N GLY A 330 -5.79 15.03 -11.12
CA GLY A 330 -7.19 15.17 -10.75
C GLY A 330 -7.65 14.18 -9.68
N THR A 331 -6.99 13.03 -9.57
CA THR A 331 -7.38 11.99 -8.58
C THR A 331 -6.25 11.59 -7.64
N ARG A 332 -6.59 10.79 -6.61
CA ARG A 332 -5.62 10.30 -5.60
C ARG A 332 -4.51 9.43 -6.21
N PHE A 333 -4.84 8.69 -7.26
CA PHE A 333 -3.96 7.70 -7.90
C PHE A 333 -3.74 8.06 -9.36
N ASP A 334 -3.81 9.34 -9.65
CA ASP A 334 -3.58 9.89 -10.97
C ASP A 334 -2.11 9.74 -11.39
N LEU A 335 -1.89 9.25 -12.62
CA LEU A 335 -0.57 9.14 -13.24
C LEU A 335 -0.57 9.84 -14.59
N ASP A 336 0.27 10.84 -14.76
CA ASP A 336 0.42 11.47 -16.06
C ASP A 336 1.67 10.95 -16.76
N TRP A 337 1.48 10.17 -17.83
CA TRP A 337 2.57 9.61 -18.60
C TRP A 337 2.99 10.52 -19.76
N PHE A 338 4.31 10.59 -19.97
CA PHE A 338 4.98 11.34 -21.03
C PHE A 338 5.94 10.44 -21.81
N SER A 339 6.25 10.83 -23.05
CA SER A 339 7.28 10.16 -23.86
C SER A 339 8.18 11.11 -24.60
N PHE A 340 9.45 10.74 -24.75
CA PHE A 340 10.44 11.56 -25.44
C PHE A 340 11.48 10.69 -26.16
N PRO A 341 12.01 11.16 -27.31
CA PRO A 341 13.09 10.47 -28.01
C PRO A 341 14.42 10.74 -27.29
N ALA A 342 14.95 9.73 -26.61
CA ALA A 342 16.25 9.79 -25.96
C ALA A 342 17.36 9.36 -26.91
N LYS A 343 18.53 9.97 -26.75
CA LYS A 343 19.74 9.70 -27.55
C LYS A 343 20.77 8.95 -26.71
N ALA A 344 21.45 7.99 -27.33
CA ALA A 344 22.56 7.26 -26.75
C ALA A 344 23.69 8.22 -26.34
N GLY A 345 24.26 7.97 -25.17
CA GLY A 345 25.30 8.77 -24.55
C GLY A 345 24.82 10.15 -24.09
N HIS A 346 23.51 10.39 -23.90
CA HIS A 346 23.00 11.62 -23.29
C HIS A 346 22.46 11.37 -21.89
N ALA A 347 22.52 12.39 -21.05
CA ALA A 347 21.93 12.42 -19.71
C ALA A 347 20.64 13.25 -19.69
N TYR A 348 19.60 12.75 -19.03
CA TYR A 348 18.29 13.40 -18.93
C TYR A 348 17.85 13.57 -17.48
N ASN A 349 17.27 14.72 -17.14
CA ASN A 349 16.66 14.99 -15.85
C ASN A 349 15.18 15.35 -16.00
N LEU A 350 14.41 15.27 -14.92
CA LEU A 350 13.05 15.81 -14.88
C LEU A 350 13.02 17.10 -14.06
N ALA A 351 12.30 18.10 -14.56
CA ALA A 351 11.91 19.25 -13.78
C ALA A 351 10.38 19.24 -13.65
N CYS A 352 9.90 19.13 -12.43
CA CYS A 352 8.48 19.14 -12.09
C CYS A 352 8.26 20.18 -10.99
N ASP A 353 7.38 21.14 -11.26
CA ASP A 353 6.98 22.18 -10.32
C ASP A 353 5.48 22.06 -10.01
N SER A 354 5.14 22.02 -8.72
CA SER A 354 3.76 22.02 -8.22
C SER A 354 3.68 22.87 -6.97
N ALA A 355 2.60 23.64 -6.82
CA ALA A 355 2.33 24.40 -5.60
C ALA A 355 1.99 23.49 -4.41
N ALA A 356 1.46 22.30 -4.67
CA ALA A 356 1.22 21.27 -3.66
C ALA A 356 2.45 20.36 -3.53
N PRO A 357 2.95 20.10 -2.31
CA PRO A 357 4.11 19.21 -2.09
C PRO A 357 3.93 17.77 -2.60
N SER A 358 2.69 17.34 -2.89
CA SER A 358 2.37 15.97 -3.31
C SER A 358 2.42 15.74 -4.82
N GLY A 359 2.31 16.81 -5.64
CA GLY A 359 2.14 16.71 -7.11
C GLY A 359 3.40 16.39 -7.92
N CYS A 360 4.59 16.62 -7.35
CA CYS A 360 5.87 16.34 -8.03
C CYS A 360 6.81 15.45 -7.22
N GLY A 361 6.33 14.89 -6.10
CA GLY A 361 7.17 14.18 -5.12
C GLY A 361 7.82 12.90 -5.64
N ALA A 362 7.45 12.42 -6.83
CA ALA A 362 7.95 11.16 -7.37
C ALA A 362 7.89 11.08 -8.91
N ALA A 363 8.10 12.20 -9.61
CA ALA A 363 8.33 12.14 -11.05
C ALA A 363 9.48 11.18 -11.34
N SER A 364 9.33 10.29 -12.33
CA SER A 364 10.28 9.20 -12.61
C SER A 364 10.47 8.95 -14.11
N ILE A 365 11.67 8.54 -14.52
CA ILE A 365 11.94 8.08 -15.90
C ILE A 365 11.97 6.56 -15.88
N ARG A 366 11.18 5.93 -16.76
CA ARG A 366 11.06 4.48 -16.86
C ARG A 366 11.67 3.97 -18.16
N PHE A 367 12.59 3.03 -18.02
CA PHE A 367 13.01 2.16 -19.12
C PHE A 367 12.04 0.98 -19.25
N PRO A 368 11.95 0.32 -20.41
CA PRO A 368 11.11 -0.87 -20.59
C PRO A 368 11.32 -1.96 -19.53
N ASP A 369 12.51 -2.03 -18.93
CA ASP A 369 12.97 -3.09 -18.02
C ASP A 369 13.27 -2.62 -16.58
N ARG A 370 13.37 -1.31 -16.31
CA ARG A 370 13.73 -0.78 -14.97
C ARG A 370 13.28 0.68 -14.76
N GLU A 371 13.03 1.03 -13.51
CA GLU A 371 12.92 2.43 -13.06
C GLU A 371 14.29 2.88 -12.55
N LEU A 372 14.78 4.04 -13.01
CA LEU A 372 16.05 4.61 -12.54
C LEU A 372 15.80 5.91 -11.78
N GLY A 373 16.68 6.18 -10.81
CA GLY A 373 16.78 7.50 -10.18
C GLY A 373 17.22 8.56 -11.20
N GLN A 374 16.94 9.83 -10.89
CA GLN A 374 17.25 10.97 -11.75
C GLN A 374 18.49 11.73 -11.26
N PRO A 375 19.29 12.33 -12.17
CA PRO A 375 19.23 12.20 -13.64
C PRO A 375 19.50 10.78 -14.16
N VAL A 376 19.35 10.54 -15.46
CA VAL A 376 19.50 9.22 -16.12
C VAL A 376 20.38 9.33 -17.35
N VAL A 377 21.43 8.51 -17.44
CA VAL A 377 22.23 8.32 -18.67
C VAL A 377 21.61 7.21 -19.52
N VAL A 378 21.50 7.46 -20.82
CA VAL A 378 20.90 6.55 -21.80
C VAL A 378 21.98 5.95 -22.70
N SER A 379 22.09 4.63 -22.78
CA SER A 379 23.13 3.95 -23.57
C SER A 379 22.75 3.63 -25.02
N GLN A 380 21.47 3.78 -25.37
CA GLN A 380 20.92 3.46 -26.70
C GLN A 380 19.86 4.48 -27.10
N ASP A 381 19.83 4.84 -28.39
CA ASP A 381 18.76 5.65 -28.95
C ASP A 381 17.41 4.92 -28.75
N GLY A 382 16.38 5.64 -28.32
CA GLY A 382 15.08 5.02 -28.09
C GLY A 382 14.02 5.97 -27.59
N LEU A 383 12.77 5.49 -27.58
CA LEU A 383 11.66 6.22 -26.96
C LEU A 383 11.60 5.86 -25.48
N LEU A 384 11.86 6.83 -24.61
CA LEU A 384 11.71 6.65 -23.16
C LEU A 384 10.37 7.20 -22.68
N ARG A 385 9.94 6.72 -21.51
CA ARG A 385 8.74 7.18 -20.83
C ARG A 385 9.11 7.85 -19.52
N ALA A 386 8.40 8.90 -19.18
CA ALA A 386 8.43 9.49 -17.85
C ALA A 386 7.00 9.56 -17.32
N TYR A 387 6.83 9.61 -16.01
CA TYR A 387 5.53 9.83 -15.43
C TYR A 387 5.63 10.73 -14.20
N VAL A 388 4.56 11.47 -13.97
CA VAL A 388 4.32 12.25 -12.75
C VAL A 388 3.15 11.58 -12.04
N TYR A 389 3.21 11.46 -10.72
CA TYR A 389 2.10 10.92 -9.96
C TYR A 389 1.99 11.58 -8.61
N ASN A 390 0.76 11.58 -8.09
CA ASN A 390 0.48 12.10 -6.77
C ASN A 390 0.99 11.12 -5.70
N THR A 391 1.90 11.56 -4.84
CA THR A 391 2.33 10.71 -3.70
C THR A 391 1.21 10.68 -2.65
N PRO A 392 0.60 9.52 -2.36
CA PRO A 392 -0.51 9.49 -1.43
C PRO A 392 0.01 9.78 -0.02
N ARG A 393 -0.19 11.00 0.47
CA ARG A 393 -0.12 11.25 1.92
C ARG A 393 -1.24 10.44 2.59
N LYS A 394 -0.97 9.98 3.80
CA LYS A 394 -1.93 9.28 4.68
C LYS A 394 -3.13 10.14 5.11
N GLU A 395 -3.30 11.34 4.55
CA GLU A 395 -4.39 12.24 4.94
C GLU A 395 -5.69 11.79 4.25
N ALA A 396 -6.66 11.43 5.08
CA ALA A 396 -7.95 10.87 4.70
C ALA A 396 -8.97 11.97 4.37
N GLY A 397 -8.60 12.87 3.46
CA GLY A 397 -9.45 13.96 2.98
C GLY A 397 -9.71 13.90 1.47
N PRO A 398 -10.72 14.65 0.97
CA PRO A 398 -10.97 14.80 -0.45
C PRO A 398 -9.72 15.30 -1.18
N HIS A 399 -9.39 14.67 -2.31
CA HIS A 399 -8.22 15.04 -3.12
C HIS A 399 -8.60 16.26 -3.95
N ALA A 400 -7.99 17.40 -3.64
CA ALA A 400 -8.07 18.56 -4.50
C ALA A 400 -7.18 18.31 -5.74
N PRO A 401 -7.65 18.64 -6.96
CA PRO A 401 -6.82 18.55 -8.16
C PRO A 401 -5.51 19.31 -7.98
N VAL A 402 -4.39 18.67 -8.35
CA VAL A 402 -3.05 19.24 -8.15
C VAL A 402 -2.47 19.68 -9.50
N PRO A 403 -2.51 20.98 -9.84
CA PRO A 403 -1.87 21.47 -11.04
C PRO A 403 -0.34 21.41 -10.91
N TYR A 404 0.32 21.01 -12.00
CA TYR A 404 1.78 20.95 -12.08
C TYR A 404 2.28 21.41 -13.44
N THR A 405 3.58 21.67 -13.50
CA THR A 405 4.34 21.92 -14.73
C THR A 405 5.48 20.92 -14.82
N PHE A 406 5.65 20.28 -15.97
CA PHE A 406 6.59 19.18 -16.18
C PHE A 406 7.43 19.38 -17.46
N LYS A 407 8.74 19.13 -17.37
CA LYS A 407 9.63 19.02 -18.53
C LYS A 407 10.73 17.99 -18.32
N VAL A 408 11.21 17.44 -19.43
CA VAL A 408 12.43 16.62 -19.48
C VAL A 408 13.58 17.51 -19.93
N VAL A 409 14.63 17.61 -19.14
CA VAL A 409 15.83 18.39 -19.45
C VAL A 409 16.90 17.46 -20.03
N ASP A 410 17.30 17.69 -21.28
CA ASP A 410 18.51 17.08 -21.85
C ASP A 410 19.74 17.82 -21.29
N LEU A 411 20.51 17.14 -20.46
CA LEU A 411 21.74 17.67 -19.85
C LEU A 411 22.93 17.62 -20.82
N GLY A 412 22.73 17.08 -22.03
CA GLY A 412 23.74 16.92 -23.05
C GLY A 412 24.40 15.54 -23.04
N ALA A 413 25.50 15.43 -23.77
CA ALA A 413 26.28 14.20 -23.82
C ALA A 413 26.89 13.90 -22.45
N ASP A 414 26.68 12.66 -22.00
CA ASP A 414 27.30 12.07 -20.83
C ASP A 414 28.82 12.11 -20.95
N GLN A 415 29.53 12.27 -19.83
CA GLN A 415 30.98 12.45 -19.86
C GLN A 415 31.76 11.10 -19.83
N GLY A 416 31.21 10.11 -20.53
CA GLY A 416 31.79 8.77 -20.73
C GLY A 416 31.42 7.81 -19.61
N THR A 417 31.21 6.53 -19.95
CA THR A 417 30.80 5.48 -19.00
C THR A 417 31.95 4.55 -18.57
N GLY A 418 33.14 4.72 -19.18
CA GLY A 418 34.34 3.98 -18.89
C GLY A 418 35.61 4.52 -19.57
N VAL A 419 36.70 3.76 -19.46
CA VAL A 419 38.00 4.14 -20.05
C VAL A 419 37.98 4.19 -21.58
N ALA A 420 37.14 3.38 -22.22
CA ALA A 420 37.10 3.23 -23.68
C ALA A 420 36.42 4.42 -24.39
N ASP A 421 35.43 5.03 -23.75
CA ASP A 421 34.60 6.14 -24.24
C ASP A 421 34.87 7.46 -23.49
N ALA A 422 35.99 7.53 -22.77
CA ALA A 422 36.39 8.72 -22.03
C ALA A 422 36.46 9.97 -22.92
N VAL A 423 35.87 11.07 -22.45
CA VAL A 423 35.78 12.34 -23.17
C VAL A 423 37.12 13.08 -23.14
N PRO A 424 37.65 13.58 -24.27
CA PRO A 424 38.85 14.39 -24.27
C PRO A 424 38.69 15.67 -23.43
N ALA A 425 39.63 15.91 -22.53
CA ALA A 425 39.69 17.09 -21.68
C ALA A 425 41.10 17.71 -21.69
N SER A 426 41.18 18.97 -21.27
CA SER A 426 42.45 19.70 -21.20
C SER A 426 42.65 20.28 -19.81
N VAL A 427 43.90 20.24 -19.35
CA VAL A 427 44.33 20.84 -18.09
C VAL A 427 43.98 22.33 -18.07
N GLY A 428 43.46 22.81 -16.93
CA GLY A 428 43.10 24.21 -16.69
C GLY A 428 41.79 24.68 -17.34
N VAL A 429 41.13 23.82 -18.13
CA VAL A 429 39.82 24.13 -18.71
C VAL A 429 38.72 23.67 -17.74
N PRO A 430 37.80 24.55 -17.30
CA PRO A 430 36.67 24.14 -16.47
C PRO A 430 35.71 23.24 -17.25
N ILE A 431 35.33 22.10 -16.66
CA ILE A 431 34.47 21.10 -17.30
C ILE A 431 33.16 21.03 -16.52
N PRO A 432 31.99 21.36 -17.11
CA PRO A 432 30.71 21.12 -16.46
C PRO A 432 30.46 19.61 -16.37
N VAL A 433 30.03 19.14 -15.21
CA VAL A 433 29.79 17.72 -14.93
C VAL A 433 28.42 17.52 -14.28
N TYR A 434 27.69 16.52 -14.75
CA TYR A 434 26.34 16.21 -14.30
C TYR A 434 26.24 14.75 -13.86
N PHE A 435 26.21 14.51 -12.55
CA PHE A 435 26.02 13.15 -12.03
C PHE A 435 24.54 12.76 -12.03
N ALA A 436 24.21 11.70 -12.77
CA ALA A 436 22.92 11.04 -12.81
C ALA A 436 22.56 10.35 -11.48
N SER A 437 23.55 9.80 -10.77
CA SER A 437 23.36 9.19 -9.45
C SER A 437 24.69 9.06 -8.70
N PHE A 438 24.68 8.57 -7.46
CA PHE A 438 25.92 8.26 -6.73
C PHE A 438 26.71 7.09 -7.33
N THR A 439 26.13 6.35 -8.29
CA THR A 439 26.87 5.32 -9.04
C THR A 439 27.40 5.84 -10.36
N ASP A 440 26.99 7.04 -10.77
CA ASP A 440 27.43 7.64 -12.02
C ASP A 440 28.90 8.05 -11.94
N ARG A 441 29.63 7.76 -13.00
CA ARG A 441 31.08 7.96 -13.09
C ARG A 441 31.39 8.51 -14.46
N ASP A 442 32.00 9.68 -14.46
CA ASP A 442 32.47 10.35 -15.68
C ASP A 442 33.95 10.06 -15.89
N TYR A 443 34.35 9.94 -17.16
CA TYR A 443 35.70 9.58 -17.56
C TYR A 443 36.27 10.61 -18.53
N PHE A 444 37.37 11.26 -18.14
CA PHE A 444 38.02 12.30 -18.92
C PHE A 444 39.43 11.87 -19.34
N ARG A 445 39.72 11.88 -20.63
CA ARG A 445 41.06 11.61 -21.16
C ARG A 445 41.87 12.90 -21.24
N VAL A 446 42.99 12.95 -20.53
CA VAL A 446 43.90 14.10 -20.43
C VAL A 446 45.32 13.64 -20.70
N ASP A 447 46.06 14.39 -21.53
CA ASP A 447 47.50 14.19 -21.69
C ASP A 447 48.23 14.80 -20.49
N VAL A 448 49.04 13.99 -19.79
CA VAL A 448 49.86 14.42 -18.65
C VAL A 448 51.34 14.47 -19.01
N GLU A 449 52.11 15.24 -18.26
CA GLU A 449 53.57 15.36 -18.37
C GLU A 449 54.26 14.50 -17.30
N ALA A 450 55.39 13.88 -17.66
CA ALA A 450 56.20 13.09 -16.74
C ALA A 450 56.69 13.94 -15.56
N GLY A 451 56.50 13.43 -14.34
CA GLY A 451 56.93 14.08 -13.10
C GLY A 451 56.07 15.28 -12.69
N HIS A 452 54.96 15.57 -13.37
CA HIS A 452 54.03 16.63 -12.95
C HIS A 452 52.94 16.09 -12.03
N VAL A 453 52.46 16.97 -11.14
CA VAL A 453 51.41 16.66 -10.17
C VAL A 453 50.11 17.33 -10.60
N TYR A 454 49.06 16.54 -10.74
CA TYR A 454 47.73 16.99 -11.16
C TYR A 454 46.74 16.94 -10.00
N ARG A 455 45.92 17.98 -9.89
CA ARG A 455 44.82 18.07 -8.92
C ARG A 455 43.47 18.05 -9.62
N LEU A 456 42.61 17.16 -9.16
CA LEU A 456 41.20 17.07 -9.52
C LEU A 456 40.34 17.60 -8.38
N ALA A 457 39.45 18.56 -8.66
CA ALA A 457 38.54 19.11 -7.67
C ALA A 457 37.24 19.61 -8.30
N PHE A 458 36.15 19.54 -7.54
CA PHE A 458 34.85 20.08 -7.94
C PHE A 458 34.63 21.50 -7.41
N ALA A 459 33.86 22.30 -8.15
CA ALA A 459 33.28 23.56 -7.73
C ALA A 459 31.74 23.53 -7.93
N PRO A 460 30.92 23.77 -6.88
CA PRO A 460 31.32 23.95 -5.48
C PRO A 460 32.05 22.72 -4.92
N GLN A 461 32.84 22.93 -3.89
CA GLN A 461 33.63 21.86 -3.29
C GLN A 461 32.71 20.83 -2.62
N VAL A 462 32.91 19.56 -2.97
CA VAL A 462 32.15 18.45 -2.39
C VAL A 462 32.85 17.92 -1.13
N SER A 463 32.07 17.37 -0.20
CA SER A 463 32.60 16.77 1.04
C SER A 463 33.27 15.41 0.80
N SER A 464 32.81 14.66 -0.20
CA SER A 464 33.33 13.33 -0.57
C SER A 464 33.11 13.07 -2.06
N GLY A 465 34.17 13.26 -2.86
CA GLY A 465 34.25 12.89 -4.27
C GLY A 465 35.08 11.62 -4.45
N LEU A 466 34.76 10.85 -5.50
CA LEU A 466 35.46 9.64 -5.88
C LEU A 466 36.37 9.97 -7.07
N PHE A 467 37.66 9.65 -6.98
CA PHE A 467 38.64 9.95 -8.03
C PHE A 467 39.43 8.70 -8.42
N GLY A 468 39.68 8.55 -9.72
CA GLY A 468 40.51 7.47 -10.25
C GLY A 468 41.37 7.96 -11.40
N ALA A 469 42.48 7.27 -11.66
CA ALA A 469 43.32 7.49 -12.83
C ALA A 469 43.68 6.14 -13.45
N PHE A 470 43.51 6.02 -14.77
CA PHE A 470 43.70 4.78 -15.50
C PHE A 470 44.54 5.03 -16.74
N ARG A 471 45.43 4.08 -17.06
CA ARG A 471 46.03 4.05 -18.38
C ARG A 471 45.03 3.45 -19.36
N PRO A 472 44.84 4.02 -20.57
CA PRO A 472 44.01 3.41 -21.60
C PRO A 472 44.39 1.95 -21.93
N ALA A 473 45.69 1.61 -21.82
CA ALA A 473 46.20 0.26 -22.06
C ALA A 473 46.01 -0.71 -20.88
N GLU A 474 45.76 -0.19 -19.67
CA GLU A 474 45.62 -0.97 -18.42
C GLU A 474 44.34 -0.53 -17.66
N PRO A 475 43.14 -0.61 -18.27
CA PRO A 475 41.92 -0.01 -17.73
C PRO A 475 41.44 -0.63 -16.41
N ALA A 476 41.95 -1.80 -16.03
CA ALA A 476 41.58 -2.49 -14.80
C ALA A 476 42.39 -2.02 -13.56
N THR A 477 43.43 -1.21 -13.76
CA THR A 477 44.33 -0.78 -12.68
C THR A 477 44.13 0.71 -12.39
N ASN A 478 43.49 1.02 -11.26
CA ASN A 478 43.44 2.38 -10.76
C ASN A 478 44.82 2.75 -10.18
N LEU A 479 45.43 3.77 -10.76
CA LEU A 479 46.71 4.33 -10.32
C LEU A 479 46.56 5.28 -9.13
N MET A 480 45.35 5.78 -8.87
CA MET A 480 45.03 6.55 -7.67
C MET A 480 44.46 5.63 -6.59
N ARG A 481 44.86 5.85 -5.35
CA ARG A 481 44.29 5.14 -4.18
C ARG A 481 43.14 5.90 -3.50
N ALA A 482 42.83 7.10 -4.01
CA ALA A 482 41.85 8.02 -3.45
C ALA A 482 40.41 7.63 -3.80
N PHE A 483 39.81 6.72 -3.04
CA PHE A 483 38.42 6.34 -3.29
C PHE A 483 37.41 7.37 -2.81
N SER A 484 37.69 8.18 -1.79
CA SER A 484 36.75 9.19 -1.28
C SER A 484 37.55 10.35 -0.64
N ALA A 485 37.47 11.55 -1.22
CA ALA A 485 38.12 12.77 -0.73
C ALA A 485 37.54 14.05 -1.33
N THR A 486 37.93 15.22 -0.82
CA THR A 486 37.53 16.52 -1.38
C THR A 486 38.25 16.88 -2.68
N GLN A 487 39.40 16.24 -2.94
CA GLN A 487 40.23 16.40 -4.13
C GLN A 487 40.97 15.09 -4.43
N GLY A 488 41.35 14.89 -5.69
CA GLY A 488 42.25 13.84 -6.15
C GLY A 488 43.61 14.40 -6.53
N LEU A 489 44.70 13.76 -6.12
CA LEU A 489 46.06 14.09 -6.53
C LEU A 489 46.66 12.92 -7.30
N PHE A 490 47.31 13.20 -8.43
CA PHE A 490 47.88 12.20 -9.31
C PHE A 490 49.23 12.66 -9.87
N LYS A 491 50.20 11.75 -9.89
CA LYS A 491 51.52 11.95 -10.50
C LYS A 491 51.81 10.76 -11.42
N SER A 492 52.45 11.00 -12.56
CA SER A 492 52.91 9.96 -13.49
C SER A 492 54.41 10.11 -13.74
N ASP A 493 55.13 9.01 -13.87
CA ASP A 493 56.54 8.97 -14.28
C ASP A 493 56.73 9.16 -15.79
N ARG A 494 55.63 9.25 -16.55
CA ARG A 494 55.60 9.27 -18.01
C ARG A 494 54.69 10.35 -18.54
N SER A 495 55.10 10.96 -19.66
CA SER A 495 54.20 11.76 -20.48
C SER A 495 53.32 10.82 -21.29
N GLU A 496 52.06 10.67 -20.89
CA GLU A 496 51.12 9.71 -21.47
C GLU A 496 49.67 10.21 -21.32
N PRO A 497 48.73 9.72 -22.15
CA PRO A 497 47.31 9.95 -21.90
C PRO A 497 46.86 9.17 -20.67
N ILE A 498 46.21 9.86 -19.73
CA ILE A 498 45.56 9.28 -18.56
C ILE A 498 44.06 9.52 -18.65
N VAL A 499 43.27 8.53 -18.26
CA VAL A 499 41.83 8.67 -18.08
C VAL A 499 41.55 8.89 -16.62
N PHE A 500 41.05 10.08 -16.29
CA PHE A 500 40.56 10.41 -14.96
C PHE A 500 39.10 10.02 -14.82
N GLN A 501 38.80 9.18 -13.84
CA GLN A 501 37.44 8.88 -13.41
C GLN A 501 37.07 9.84 -12.28
N VAL A 502 35.87 10.43 -12.36
CA VAL A 502 35.32 11.25 -11.27
C VAL A 502 33.90 10.81 -10.93
N GLY A 503 33.50 11.01 -9.68
CA GLY A 503 32.18 10.64 -9.18
C GLY A 503 31.88 11.27 -7.83
N LEU A 504 30.66 11.09 -7.34
CA LEU A 504 30.27 11.47 -5.99
C LEU A 504 29.98 10.24 -5.13
N ASP A 505 30.39 10.30 -3.87
CA ASP A 505 30.15 9.25 -2.88
C ASP A 505 28.75 9.39 -2.24
N VAL A 506 28.21 10.61 -2.21
CA VAL A 506 26.86 10.94 -1.73
C VAL A 506 26.24 11.95 -2.70
N VAL A 507 24.99 11.70 -3.14
CA VAL A 507 24.26 12.67 -3.96
C VAL A 507 23.92 13.89 -3.12
N VAL A 508 24.45 15.03 -3.53
CA VAL A 508 24.05 16.36 -3.08
C VAL A 508 23.22 16.98 -4.21
N ASN A 509 22.05 17.54 -3.88
CA ASN A 509 21.09 18.13 -4.83
C ASN A 509 21.62 19.37 -5.60
N GLU A 510 22.93 19.63 -5.58
CA GLU A 510 23.58 20.83 -6.12
C GLU A 510 24.30 20.56 -7.46
N SER A 511 23.66 19.84 -8.40
CA SER A 511 24.12 19.77 -9.79
C SER A 511 23.65 21.01 -10.57
N PRO A 512 24.46 21.64 -11.45
CA PRO A 512 25.76 21.16 -12.00
C PRO A 512 26.99 21.43 -11.13
N TYR A 513 27.99 20.54 -11.24
CA TYR A 513 29.35 20.77 -10.75
C TYR A 513 30.27 21.24 -11.88
N VAL A 514 31.38 21.88 -11.50
CA VAL A 514 32.49 22.18 -12.42
C VAL A 514 33.72 21.41 -11.95
N LEU A 515 34.17 20.43 -12.74
CA LEU A 515 35.44 19.76 -12.55
C LEU A 515 36.59 20.65 -13.01
N ARG A 516 37.62 20.75 -12.18
CA ARG A 516 38.91 21.34 -12.51
C ARG A 516 40.00 20.29 -12.44
N ILE A 517 40.84 20.29 -13.47
CA ILE A 517 42.06 19.48 -13.56
C ILE A 517 43.20 20.49 -13.67
N ASP A 518 43.89 20.74 -12.56
CA ASP A 518 44.98 21.71 -12.48
C ASP A 518 46.33 20.98 -12.50
N ASP A 519 47.28 21.46 -13.29
CA ASP A 519 48.70 21.08 -13.16
C ASP A 519 49.33 21.97 -12.07
N LEU A 520 49.80 21.33 -11.01
CA LEU A 520 50.45 21.98 -9.88
C LEU A 520 51.95 22.20 -10.09
N GLY A 521 52.48 21.75 -11.23
CA GLY A 521 53.88 21.80 -11.60
C GLY A 521 54.61 20.47 -11.37
N PRO A 522 55.93 20.46 -11.60
CA PRO A 522 56.77 19.30 -11.34
C PRO A 522 56.86 19.00 -9.85
N ASP A 523 56.99 17.71 -9.57
CA ASP A 523 57.41 17.11 -8.31
C ASP A 523 58.65 17.82 -7.76
N ASP A 524 58.69 18.12 -6.46
CA ASP A 524 59.72 18.99 -5.90
C ASP A 524 61.05 18.26 -5.62
N HIS A 525 60.99 16.94 -5.41
CA HIS A 525 62.14 16.05 -5.28
C HIS A 525 61.93 14.76 -6.07
N GLY A 526 63.00 14.00 -6.32
CA GLY A 526 62.91 12.80 -7.16
C GLY A 526 62.45 11.55 -6.41
N ASP A 527 61.53 10.80 -7.00
CA ASP A 527 61.01 9.49 -6.56
C ASP A 527 62.02 8.34 -6.49
N THR A 528 63.19 8.54 -7.10
CA THR A 528 64.23 7.51 -7.22
C THR A 528 65.53 7.98 -6.62
N ARG A 529 66.33 7.01 -6.17
CA ARG A 529 67.69 7.24 -5.68
C ARG A 529 68.55 7.95 -6.73
N GLU A 530 68.39 7.60 -8.00
CA GLU A 530 69.13 8.17 -9.12
C GLU A 530 68.79 9.65 -9.33
N ALA A 531 67.54 10.04 -9.04
CA ALA A 531 67.05 11.41 -9.09
C ALA A 531 67.18 12.16 -7.75
N ALA A 532 67.91 11.60 -6.78
CA ALA A 532 67.97 12.16 -5.43
C ALA A 532 68.50 13.61 -5.41
N THR A 533 67.78 14.48 -4.72
CA THR A 533 68.15 15.88 -4.54
C THR A 533 69.43 15.97 -3.71
N THR A 534 70.47 16.57 -4.27
CA THR A 534 71.75 16.71 -3.55
C THR A 534 71.65 17.81 -2.51
N VAL A 535 71.87 17.48 -1.23
CA VAL A 535 71.87 18.45 -0.14
C VAL A 535 73.31 18.82 0.22
N PRO A 536 73.64 20.13 0.26
CA PRO A 536 74.97 20.56 0.66
C PRO A 536 75.35 20.09 2.08
N GLY A 537 76.57 19.57 2.22
CA GLY A 537 77.12 19.08 3.49
C GLY A 537 77.07 20.04 4.69
N PRO A 538 77.15 21.39 4.56
CA PRO A 538 77.04 22.28 5.72
C PRO A 538 75.60 22.53 6.20
N SER A 539 74.57 22.27 5.39
CA SER A 539 73.19 22.58 5.76
C SER A 539 72.44 21.37 6.33
N LEU A 540 72.71 20.16 5.81
CA LEU A 540 72.07 18.89 6.19
C LEU A 540 70.58 19.02 6.53
N ARG A 541 69.86 19.79 5.70
CA ARG A 541 68.44 20.06 5.84
C ARG A 541 67.83 20.30 4.47
N ALA A 542 66.57 19.92 4.29
CA ALA A 542 65.75 20.28 3.15
C ALA A 542 64.27 20.43 3.57
N ASP A 543 63.58 21.27 2.82
CA ASP A 543 62.13 21.42 2.81
C ASP A 543 61.60 20.70 1.57
N GLY A 544 60.45 20.04 1.67
CA GLY A 544 59.81 19.36 0.54
C GLY A 544 58.31 19.17 0.78
N VAL A 545 57.61 18.62 -0.21
CA VAL A 545 56.17 18.39 -0.20
C VAL A 545 55.90 17.00 -0.73
N LEU A 546 55.35 16.14 0.14
CA LEU A 546 54.79 14.88 -0.34
C LEU A 546 53.48 15.16 -1.05
N ASP A 547 53.51 15.10 -2.37
CA ASP A 547 52.48 15.53 -3.32
C ASP A 547 51.37 14.50 -3.52
N THR A 548 51.70 13.22 -3.38
CA THR A 548 50.74 12.11 -3.48
C THR A 548 50.96 11.08 -2.37
N TRP A 549 50.07 10.10 -2.28
CA TRP A 549 50.09 9.09 -1.21
C TRP A 549 51.23 8.05 -1.36
N ASP A 550 51.78 7.93 -2.57
CA ASP A 550 52.88 7.05 -2.95
C ASP A 550 54.15 7.83 -3.31
N ASP A 551 54.14 9.15 -3.09
CA ASP A 551 55.27 10.02 -3.32
C ASP A 551 56.48 9.69 -2.44
N VAL A 552 57.68 9.77 -2.99
CA VAL A 552 58.91 9.42 -2.28
C VAL A 552 60.05 10.38 -2.60
N ASP A 553 60.40 11.25 -1.66
CA ASP A 553 61.53 12.14 -1.90
C ASP A 553 62.86 11.50 -1.50
N TRP A 554 63.76 11.39 -2.47
CA TRP A 554 65.14 10.99 -2.22
C TRP A 554 66.09 12.19 -2.12
N PHE A 555 66.98 12.13 -1.14
CA PHE A 555 68.05 13.10 -0.95
C PHE A 555 69.41 12.41 -0.89
N ALA A 556 70.41 13.00 -1.53
CA ALA A 556 71.80 12.56 -1.48
C ALA A 556 72.64 13.47 -0.59
N LEU A 557 73.35 12.89 0.37
CA LEU A 557 74.05 13.60 1.45
C LEU A 557 75.49 13.10 1.56
N GLU A 558 76.43 13.98 1.93
CA GLU A 558 77.78 13.58 2.34
C GLU A 558 77.88 13.59 3.87
N LEU A 559 78.11 12.42 4.47
CA LEU A 559 78.13 12.24 5.93
C LEU A 559 79.46 11.66 6.42
N GLU A 560 79.81 11.97 7.66
CA GLU A 560 80.93 11.36 8.40
C GLU A 560 80.42 10.19 9.27
N PRO A 561 81.28 9.24 9.69
CA PRO A 561 80.88 8.09 10.52
C PRO A 561 80.64 8.46 12.01
N ARG A 562 79.81 9.48 12.25
CA ARG A 562 79.40 9.99 13.56
C ARG A 562 77.88 9.95 13.74
N ALA A 563 77.40 10.20 14.95
CA ALA A 563 75.97 10.19 15.22
C ALA A 563 75.32 11.48 14.68
N TYR A 564 74.14 11.34 14.06
CA TYR A 564 73.30 12.44 13.63
C TYR A 564 71.92 12.29 14.27
N ALA A 565 71.41 13.37 14.85
CA ALA A 565 70.03 13.45 15.31
C ALA A 565 69.13 13.85 14.14
N VAL A 566 68.14 13.01 13.83
CA VAL A 566 67.11 13.32 12.84
C VAL A 566 66.05 14.18 13.50
N ARG A 567 65.88 15.41 13.02
CA ARG A 567 64.80 16.31 13.43
C ARG A 567 63.87 16.51 12.26
N SER A 568 62.59 16.19 12.46
CA SER A 568 61.52 16.53 11.51
C SER A 568 60.68 17.67 12.09
N LEU A 569 60.41 18.67 11.27
CA LEU A 569 59.47 19.74 11.55
C LEU A 569 58.27 19.58 10.61
N ARG A 570 57.06 19.73 11.17
CA ARG A 570 55.79 19.45 10.47
C ARG A 570 54.91 20.68 10.38
N ALA A 571 54.04 20.68 9.37
CA ALA A 571 52.78 21.43 9.39
C ALA A 571 51.59 20.56 9.85
N ASN A 572 51.62 19.22 9.66
CA ASN A 572 50.44 18.34 9.76
C ASN A 572 50.59 17.21 10.82
N SER A 573 49.49 16.50 11.14
CA SER A 573 49.38 15.56 12.29
C SER A 573 50.15 14.23 12.12
N ASN A 574 50.37 13.73 10.91
CA ASN A 574 51.11 12.47 10.66
C ASN A 574 52.53 12.76 10.15
N PRO A 575 53.60 12.23 10.79
CA PRO A 575 54.97 12.50 10.36
C PRO A 575 55.30 11.66 9.13
N PRO A 576 55.96 12.23 8.10
CA PRO A 576 56.59 11.40 7.09
C PRO A 576 57.62 10.46 7.73
N ILE A 577 57.83 9.32 7.08
CA ILE A 577 58.80 8.31 7.49
C ILE A 577 60.14 8.67 6.83
N PHE A 578 61.16 8.80 7.67
CA PHE A 578 62.53 9.07 7.23
C PHE A 578 63.35 7.81 7.38
N THR A 579 63.99 7.37 6.30
CA THR A 579 64.93 6.24 6.34
C THR A 579 66.26 6.68 5.74
N LEU A 580 67.32 6.65 6.54
CA LEU A 580 68.68 6.90 6.07
C LEU A 580 69.29 5.58 5.62
N PHE A 581 69.90 5.58 4.44
CA PHE A 581 70.59 4.45 3.82
C PHE A 581 72.09 4.75 3.68
N GLU A 582 72.89 3.69 3.76
CA GLU A 582 74.33 3.70 3.46
C GLU A 582 74.56 4.06 1.97
N ALA A 583 75.82 4.14 1.55
CA ALA A 583 76.20 4.52 0.18
C ALA A 583 75.60 3.62 -0.93
N ASP A 584 75.21 2.38 -0.60
CA ASP A 584 74.52 1.49 -1.53
C ASP A 584 73.06 1.89 -1.79
N GLY A 585 72.48 2.79 -0.98
CA GLY A 585 71.08 3.21 -1.06
C GLY A 585 70.06 2.12 -0.74
N VAL A 586 70.50 0.98 -0.19
CA VAL A 586 69.67 -0.20 0.10
C VAL A 586 69.79 -0.60 1.57
N THR A 587 71.00 -0.55 2.13
CA THR A 587 71.26 -0.90 3.53
C THR A 587 70.84 0.26 4.43
N PRO A 588 69.86 0.08 5.33
CA PRO A 588 69.51 1.13 6.28
C PRO A 588 70.66 1.40 7.26
N VAL A 589 70.92 2.68 7.52
CA VAL A 589 71.83 3.11 8.59
C VAL A 589 71.21 2.71 9.94
N PRO A 590 71.95 2.02 10.83
CA PRO A 590 71.41 1.59 12.12
C PRO A 590 70.93 2.77 12.97
N ASP A 591 69.71 2.67 13.50
CA ASP A 591 69.25 3.51 14.61
C ASP A 591 69.86 2.99 15.92
N SER A 592 70.46 3.89 16.68
CA SER A 592 71.03 3.61 18.00
C SER A 592 69.97 3.46 19.11
N GLY A 593 68.68 3.56 18.77
CA GLY A 593 67.56 3.47 19.73
C GLY A 593 67.32 4.76 20.52
N SER A 594 68.12 5.81 20.23
CA SER A 594 68.02 7.14 20.85
C SER A 594 67.48 8.22 19.90
N GLY A 595 66.97 7.82 18.72
CA GLY A 595 66.58 8.71 17.63
C GLY A 595 67.79 9.27 16.85
N ASN A 596 68.96 8.67 17.04
CA ASN A 596 70.18 9.03 16.32
C ASN A 596 70.59 7.91 15.36
N VAL A 597 70.91 8.30 14.13
CA VAL A 597 71.45 7.43 13.09
C VAL A 597 72.97 7.61 13.01
N ARG A 598 73.70 6.51 12.79
CA ARG A 598 75.17 6.54 12.69
C ARG A 598 75.68 5.82 11.45
N PRO A 599 76.04 6.56 10.38
CA PRO A 599 76.75 6.02 9.22
C PRO A 599 77.94 5.16 9.60
N ARG A 600 78.15 4.03 8.89
CA ARG A 600 79.30 3.14 9.15
C ARG A 600 80.60 3.69 8.56
N VAL A 601 80.50 4.39 7.44
CA VAL A 601 81.64 4.93 6.69
C VAL A 601 81.39 6.40 6.35
N ALA A 602 82.47 7.14 6.07
CA ALA A 602 82.34 8.48 5.48
C ALA A 602 81.93 8.36 4.01
N GLY A 603 81.18 9.36 3.52
CA GLY A 603 80.89 9.52 2.10
C GLY A 603 79.40 9.71 1.82
N ARG A 604 79.00 9.38 0.59
CA ARG A 604 77.63 9.55 0.11
C ARG A 604 76.66 8.60 0.81
N HIS A 605 75.54 9.15 1.25
CA HIS A 605 74.41 8.47 1.87
C HIS A 605 73.10 8.96 1.23
N TYR A 606 72.03 8.19 1.42
CA TYR A 606 70.73 8.54 0.87
C TYR A 606 69.68 8.63 1.96
N LEU A 607 68.93 9.72 2.01
CA LEU A 607 67.76 9.83 2.87
C LEU A 607 66.52 9.69 1.99
N ARG A 608 65.65 8.75 2.35
CA ARG A 608 64.33 8.59 1.74
C ARG A 608 63.28 9.15 2.69
N VAL A 609 62.40 9.99 2.15
CA VAL A 609 61.21 10.50 2.81
C VAL A 609 60.01 9.88 2.11
N ASN A 610 59.09 9.29 2.85
CA ASN A 610 57.85 8.76 2.28
C ASN A 610 56.68 9.05 3.22
N PRO A 611 55.43 9.11 2.72
CA PRO A 611 54.27 9.42 3.54
C PRO A 611 54.05 8.36 4.63
N TRP A 612 53.41 8.79 5.73
CA TRP A 612 52.88 7.88 6.72
C TRP A 612 51.71 7.10 6.13
N LEU A 613 51.51 5.84 6.53
CA LEU A 613 50.49 4.90 6.02
C LEU A 613 49.02 5.38 6.10
N SER A 614 48.74 6.61 6.55
CA SER A 614 47.41 7.21 6.53
C SER A 614 47.08 7.74 5.15
N GLY A 615 45.97 7.29 4.56
CA GLY A 615 45.44 7.72 3.26
C GLY A 615 44.94 9.18 3.21
N SER A 616 45.77 10.13 3.62
CA SER A 616 45.58 11.56 3.41
C SER A 616 45.88 11.88 1.95
N ASN A 617 44.90 12.42 1.22
CA ASN A 617 45.06 12.90 -0.16
C ASN A 617 45.48 14.38 -0.22
N ASP A 618 46.02 14.90 0.87
CA ASP A 618 46.52 16.28 0.93
C ASP A 618 48.04 16.31 0.76
N ARG A 619 48.48 17.29 -0.03
CA ARG A 619 49.90 17.68 -0.13
C ARG A 619 50.44 17.95 1.28
N SER A 620 51.51 17.27 1.63
CA SER A 620 52.04 17.24 2.99
C SER A 620 53.44 17.87 3.04
N PRO A 621 53.52 19.20 3.28
CA PRO A 621 54.82 19.86 3.40
C PRO A 621 55.56 19.37 4.64
N TYR A 622 56.87 19.17 4.49
CA TYR A 622 57.74 18.75 5.56
C TYR A 622 59.08 19.48 5.50
N ARG A 623 59.79 19.41 6.63
CA ARG A 623 61.20 19.76 6.70
C ARG A 623 61.93 18.72 7.54
N TRP A 624 63.11 18.33 7.10
CA TRP A 624 64.01 17.50 7.89
C TRP A 624 65.37 18.16 8.08
N GLU A 625 66.03 17.83 9.18
CA GLU A 625 67.36 18.30 9.54
C GLU A 625 68.14 17.14 10.18
N LEU A 626 69.39 16.94 9.77
CA LEU A 626 70.34 16.05 10.43
C LEU A 626 71.35 16.89 11.21
N ASN A 627 71.24 16.86 12.53
CA ASN A 627 72.15 17.60 13.42
C ASN A 627 73.29 16.67 13.87
N PRO A 628 74.56 16.99 13.55
CA PRO A 628 75.69 16.23 14.08
C PRO A 628 75.71 16.24 15.60
N ARG A 629 76.01 15.09 16.22
CA ARG A 629 76.20 14.96 17.68
C ARG A 629 77.65 14.70 18.06
#